data_AF-A0A227J5B7-F1
#
_entry.id   AF-A0A227J5B7-F1
#
_cell.length_a   1.000
_cell.length_b   1.000
_cell.length_c   1.000
_cell.angle_alpha   90.00
_cell.angle_beta   90.00
_cell.angle_gamma   90.00
#
_symmetry.space_group_name_H-M   'P 1'
#
loop_
_entity.id
_entity.type
_entity.pdbx_description
1 polymer ?
#
loop_
_entity_poly.entity_id
_entity_poly.type
_entity_poly.pdbx_seq_one_letter_code
_entity_poly.pdbx_strand_id
1 'polypeptide(L)'
;YVRTAPLAKTAVEAVENGDIQFVPKQYENMYFSWMRDVQDWCISRQLWWGHRIPAWYDNQGNVYVGRTEEEVRKNNNLESVIELHQDEDVLDTWFSSALWTFGTQGWP
;
A
#
# COMPACT_ATOMS: atom_id res chain seq x y z
N TYR A 1 -8.19 -2.52 -0.45
CA TYR A 1 -8.15 -1.19 0.19
C TYR A 1 -7.11 -1.19 1.30
N VAL A 2 -6.47 -0.06 1.54
CA VAL A 2 -5.59 0.15 2.70
C VAL A 2 -6.37 0.87 3.78
N ARG A 3 -6.29 0.36 5.01
CA ARG A 3 -6.89 1.00 6.18
C ARG A 3 -6.10 2.24 6.56
N THR A 4 -6.62 3.43 6.26
CA THR A 4 -5.85 4.69 6.36
C THR A 4 -5.94 5.33 7.74
N ALA A 5 -7.04 5.13 8.48
CA ALA A 5 -7.25 5.73 9.80
C ALA A 5 -6.04 5.60 10.78
N PRO A 6 -5.41 4.42 10.99
CA PRO A 6 -4.25 4.33 11.87
C PRO A 6 -3.02 5.04 11.32
N LEU A 7 -2.82 5.05 10.00
CA LEU A 7 -1.71 5.76 9.35
C LEU A 7 -1.88 7.28 9.50
N ALA A 8 -3.11 7.75 9.34
CA ALA A 8 -3.46 9.15 9.44
C ALA A 8 -3.23 9.69 10.85
N LYS A 9 -3.55 8.90 11.87
CA LYS A 9 -3.26 9.22 13.27
C LYS A 9 -1.77 9.50 13.48
N THR A 10 -0.90 8.59 13.07
CA THR A 10 0.57 8.76 13.21
C THR A 10 1.06 10.02 12.51
N ALA A 11 0.54 10.30 11.32
CA ALA A 11 0.96 11.46 10.55
C ALA A 11 0.45 12.79 11.14
N VAL A 12 -0.77 12.81 11.69
CA VAL A 12 -1.32 13.97 12.42
C VAL A 12 -0.51 14.25 13.68
N GLU A 13 -0.17 13.23 14.46
CA GLU A 13 0.63 13.37 15.69
C GLU A 13 2.02 13.98 15.41
N ALA A 14 2.67 13.59 14.30
CA ALA A 14 3.97 14.16 13.92
C ALA A 14 3.89 15.68 13.63
N VAL A 15 2.78 16.17 13.08
CA VAL A 15 2.58 17.60 12.84
C VAL A 15 2.16 18.31 14.14
N GLU A 16 1.28 17.71 14.94
CA GLU A 16 0.84 18.26 16.23
C GLU A 16 2.00 18.40 17.24
N ASN A 17 2.95 17.45 17.25
CA ASN A 17 4.15 17.49 18.08
C ASN A 17 5.24 18.43 17.55
N GLY A 18 5.11 18.90 16.31
CA GLY A 18 6.08 19.79 15.66
C GLY A 18 7.30 19.08 15.06
N ASP A 19 7.28 17.74 14.96
CA ASP A 19 8.30 16.96 14.23
C ASP A 19 8.29 17.31 12.73
N ILE A 20 7.11 17.68 12.22
CA ILE A 20 6.91 18.22 10.88
C ILE A 20 6.33 19.63 10.99
N GLN A 21 6.93 20.59 10.29
CA GLN A 21 6.49 21.98 10.26
C GLN A 21 6.15 22.40 8.83
N PHE A 22 4.94 22.95 8.64
CA PHE A 22 4.53 23.48 7.34
C PHE A 22 5.01 24.92 7.15
N VAL A 23 5.51 25.20 5.95
CA VAL A 23 5.86 26.56 5.53
C VAL A 23 5.11 26.90 4.24
N PRO A 24 4.16 27.85 4.26
CA PRO A 24 3.63 28.59 5.41
C PRO A 24 2.75 27.75 6.37
N LYS A 25 2.72 28.15 7.65
CA LYS A 25 2.02 27.45 8.74
C LYS A 25 0.52 27.22 8.49
N GLN A 26 -0.12 28.13 7.77
CA GLN A 26 -1.57 28.05 7.49
C GLN A 26 -2.00 26.74 6.78
N TYR A 27 -1.09 26.05 6.09
CA TYR A 27 -1.38 24.77 5.43
C TYR A 27 -1.64 23.62 6.41
N GLU A 28 -1.26 23.75 7.68
CA GLU A 28 -1.60 22.77 8.73
C GLU A 28 -3.12 22.55 8.83
N ASN A 29 -3.91 23.63 8.72
CA ASN A 29 -5.37 23.53 8.82
C ASN A 29 -5.97 22.68 7.68
N MET A 30 -5.47 22.88 6.46
CA MET A 30 -5.90 22.09 5.30
C MET A 30 -5.49 20.62 5.46
N TYR A 31 -4.25 20.39 5.90
CA TYR A 31 -3.73 19.06 6.17
C TYR A 31 -4.58 18.33 7.23
N PHE A 32 -4.82 18.95 8.38
CA PHE A 32 -5.64 18.34 9.44
C PHE A 32 -7.08 18.09 9.01
N SER A 33 -7.68 18.99 8.22
CA SER A 33 -9.02 18.79 7.68
C SER A 33 -9.09 17.55 6.80
N TRP A 34 -8.06 17.29 5.98
CA TRP A 34 -8.03 16.11 5.10
C TRP A 34 -7.73 14.83 5.89
N MET A 35 -6.73 14.87 6.78
CA MET A 35 -6.28 13.69 7.52
C MET A 35 -7.29 13.19 8.55
N ARG A 36 -8.12 14.07 9.14
CA ARG A 36 -9.12 13.69 10.14
C ARG A 36 -10.35 13.00 9.55
N ASP A 37 -10.60 13.17 8.26
CA ASP A 37 -11.75 12.58 7.55
C ASP A 37 -11.31 11.62 6.41
N VAL A 38 -10.04 11.19 6.43
CA VAL A 38 -9.50 10.34 5.38
C VAL A 38 -10.20 8.98 5.37
N GLN A 39 -10.57 8.53 4.18
CA GLN A 39 -11.22 7.25 3.95
C GLN A 39 -10.20 6.19 3.55
N ASP A 40 -10.60 4.92 3.66
CA ASP A 40 -9.76 3.81 3.22
C ASP A 40 -9.41 3.93 1.74
N TRP A 41 -8.14 3.72 1.43
CA TRP A 41 -7.61 4.00 0.10
C TRP A 41 -7.72 2.78 -0.80
N CYS A 42 -8.47 2.90 -1.90
CA CYS A 42 -8.42 1.93 -2.98
C CYS A 42 -7.07 2.04 -3.70
N ILE A 43 -6.18 1.07 -3.49
CA ILE A 43 -4.84 1.04 -4.08
C ILE A 43 -4.74 0.21 -5.37
N SER A 44 -5.79 -0.52 -5.76
CA SER A 44 -5.77 -1.34 -6.97
C SER A 44 -6.29 -0.56 -8.18
N ARG A 45 -5.73 -0.82 -9.36
CA ARG A 45 -6.07 -0.15 -10.62
C ARG A 45 -6.09 -1.16 -11.76
N GLN A 46 -7.15 -1.14 -12.57
CA GLN A 46 -7.22 -1.88 -13.84
C GLN A 46 -6.46 -1.12 -14.93
N LEU A 47 -5.13 -1.09 -14.83
CA LEU A 47 -4.24 -0.44 -15.80
C LEU A 47 -3.16 -1.40 -16.26
N TRP A 48 -2.66 -1.18 -17.48
CA TRP A 48 -1.59 -1.97 -18.08
C TRP A 48 -0.18 -1.58 -17.57
N TRP A 49 -0.03 -0.35 -17.06
CA TRP A 49 1.23 0.17 -16.54
C TRP A 49 1.15 0.36 -15.03
N GLY A 50 2.06 -0.29 -14.30
CA GLY A 50 2.21 -0.18 -12.86
C GLY A 50 2.86 -1.42 -12.25
N HIS A 51 3.07 -1.41 -10.93
CA HIS A 51 3.58 -2.57 -10.21
C HIS A 51 2.43 -3.57 -10.01
N ARG A 52 2.58 -4.81 -10.50
CA ARG A 52 1.59 -5.87 -10.27
C ARG A 52 1.40 -6.13 -8.78
N ILE A 53 0.15 -6.22 -8.34
CA ILE A 53 -0.17 -6.49 -6.94
C ILE A 53 0.37 -7.89 -6.58
N PRO A 54 1.12 -8.05 -5.48
CA PRO A 54 1.71 -9.34 -5.09
C PRO A 54 0.70 -10.24 -4.35
N ALA A 55 -0.53 -10.31 -4.87
CA ALA A 55 -1.59 -11.19 -4.39
C ALA A 55 -1.84 -12.29 -5.43
N TRP A 56 -2.05 -13.50 -4.94
CA TRP A 56 -2.21 -14.72 -5.73
C TRP A 56 -3.50 -15.42 -5.30
N TYR A 57 -4.23 -15.94 -6.27
CA TYR A 57 -5.50 -16.62 -6.08
C TYR A 57 -5.40 -18.04 -6.59
N ASP A 58 -5.99 -18.98 -5.87
CA ASP A 58 -6.25 -20.32 -6.41
C ASP A 58 -7.65 -20.42 -7.02
N ASN A 59 -7.93 -21.55 -7.67
CA ASN A 59 -9.22 -21.83 -8.30
C ASN A 59 -10.38 -21.99 -7.31
N GLN A 60 -10.11 -22.01 -6.00
CA GLN A 60 -11.13 -22.03 -4.94
C GLN A 60 -11.43 -20.64 -4.38
N GLY A 61 -10.69 -19.61 -4.83
CA GLY A 61 -10.82 -18.23 -4.37
C GLY A 61 -10.06 -17.93 -3.08
N ASN A 62 -9.15 -18.81 -2.63
CA ASN A 62 -8.26 -18.48 -1.52
C ASN A 62 -7.23 -17.45 -1.98
N VAL A 63 -6.81 -16.57 -1.05
CA VAL A 63 -5.88 -15.46 -1.33
C VAL A 63 -4.58 -15.67 -0.58
N TYR A 64 -3.47 -15.50 -1.30
CA TYR A 64 -2.12 -15.60 -0.76
C TYR A 64 -1.30 -14.38 -1.17
N VAL A 65 -0.48 -13.84 -0.27
CA VAL A 65 0.31 -12.61 -0.55
C VAL A 65 1.81 -12.94 -0.47
N GLY A 66 2.55 -12.57 -1.51
CA GLY A 66 3.99 -12.82 -1.62
C GLY A 66 4.58 -12.28 -2.92
N ARG A 67 5.89 -12.00 -2.93
CA ARG A 67 6.56 -11.32 -4.05
C ARG A 67 6.64 -12.20 -5.28
N THR A 68 6.76 -13.50 -5.10
CA THR A 68 6.78 -14.49 -6.18
C THR A 68 5.90 -15.69 -5.85
N GLU A 69 5.55 -16.48 -6.86
CA GLU A 69 4.76 -17.70 -6.69
C GLU A 69 5.48 -18.70 -5.78
N GLU A 70 6.81 -18.83 -5.90
CA GLU A 70 7.60 -19.76 -5.08
C GLU A 70 7.56 -19.36 -3.60
N GLU A 71 7.65 -18.07 -3.30
CA GLU A 71 7.52 -17.56 -1.93
C GLU A 71 6.14 -17.88 -1.35
N VAL A 72 5.08 -17.65 -2.13
CA VAL A 72 3.70 -17.96 -1.74
C VAL A 72 3.54 -19.45 -1.47
N ARG A 73 3.99 -20.31 -2.39
CA ARG A 73 3.89 -21.77 -2.23
C ARG A 73 4.63 -22.24 -1.00
N LYS A 74 5.85 -21.75 -0.77
CA LYS A 74 6.66 -22.10 0.39
C LYS A 74 6.02 -21.67 1.71
N ASN A 75 5.53 -20.44 1.80
CA ASN A 75 4.99 -19.89 3.05
C ASN A 75 3.64 -20.50 3.44
N ASN A 76 2.90 -21.04 2.47
CA ASN A 76 1.56 -21.59 2.68
C ASN A 76 1.53 -23.13 2.50
N ASN A 77 2.68 -23.79 2.31
CA ASN A 77 2.80 -25.22 2.06
C ASN A 77 1.91 -25.73 0.91
N LEU A 78 1.87 -24.98 -0.20
CA LEU A 78 1.04 -25.32 -1.36
C LEU A 78 1.75 -26.29 -2.29
N GLU A 79 1.06 -27.37 -2.64
CA GLU A 79 1.53 -28.33 -3.64
C GLU A 79 1.56 -27.71 -5.04
N SER A 80 2.45 -28.19 -5.90
CA SER A 80 2.58 -27.70 -7.29
C SER A 80 1.35 -27.96 -8.16
N VAL A 81 0.47 -28.87 -7.75
CA VAL A 81 -0.79 -29.16 -8.44
C VAL A 81 -1.83 -28.04 -8.28
N ILE A 82 -1.70 -27.21 -7.24
CA ILE A 82 -2.57 -26.07 -7.02
C ILE A 82 -2.16 -24.98 -8.01
N GLU A 83 -3.03 -24.67 -8.96
CA GLU A 83 -2.85 -23.56 -9.88
C GLU A 83 -3.01 -22.24 -9.13
N LEU A 84 -2.08 -21.30 -9.39
CA LEU A 84 -2.09 -19.97 -8.79
C LEU A 84 -2.07 -18.93 -9.91
N HIS A 85 -2.89 -17.89 -9.74
CA HIS A 85 -2.94 -16.76 -10.64
C HIS A 85 -2.67 -15.47 -9.86
N GLN A 86 -1.68 -14.70 -10.30
CA GLN A 86 -1.42 -13.39 -9.71
C GLN A 86 -2.51 -12.39 -10.11
N ASP A 87 -2.91 -11.54 -9.17
CA ASP A 87 -3.82 -10.41 -9.40
C ASP A 87 -3.41 -9.62 -10.65
N GLU A 88 -4.39 -9.35 -11.52
CA GLU A 88 -4.19 -8.62 -12.77
C GLU A 88 -4.07 -7.12 -12.57
N ASP A 89 -4.59 -6.60 -11.46
CA ASP A 89 -4.49 -5.19 -11.13
C ASP A 89 -3.04 -4.78 -10.83
N VAL A 90 -2.77 -3.50 -11.05
CA VAL A 90 -1.54 -2.83 -10.63
C VAL A 90 -1.81 -1.91 -9.45
N LEU A 91 -0.76 -1.61 -8.69
CA LEU A 91 -0.78 -0.61 -7.63
C LEU A 91 -0.93 0.80 -8.21
N ASP A 92 -1.68 1.63 -7.51
CA ASP A 92 -1.80 3.06 -7.77
C ASP A 92 -0.42 3.74 -7.83
N THR A 93 -0.19 4.63 -8.81
CA THR A 93 1.05 5.40 -8.93
C THR A 93 1.36 6.21 -7.67
N TRP A 94 0.32 6.68 -6.96
CA TRP A 94 0.50 7.37 -5.69
C TRP A 94 0.99 6.44 -4.57
N PHE A 95 0.70 5.15 -4.64
CA PHE A 95 1.17 4.15 -3.68
C PHE A 95 2.70 3.97 -3.75
N SER A 96 3.26 3.86 -4.96
CA SER A 96 4.71 3.78 -5.11
C SER A 96 5.39 5.13 -4.82
N SER A 97 4.76 6.24 -5.20
CA SER A 97 5.28 7.59 -4.94
C SER A 97 5.37 7.91 -3.43
N ALA A 98 4.44 7.39 -2.63
CA ALA A 98 4.46 7.52 -1.17
C ALA A 98 5.67 6.83 -0.50
N LEU A 99 6.34 5.91 -1.21
CA LEU A 99 7.50 5.18 -0.71
C LEU A 99 8.84 5.81 -1.11
N TRP A 100 8.84 6.98 -1.75
CA TRP A 100 10.04 7.64 -2.29
C TRP A 100 11.17 7.81 -1.26
N THR A 101 10.84 8.21 -0.03
CA THR A 101 11.81 8.45 1.05
C THR A 101 12.55 7.18 1.47
N PHE A 102 11.99 6.01 1.19
CA PHE A 102 12.64 4.71 1.40
C PHE A 102 13.29 4.21 0.11
N GLY A 103 12.55 4.25 -1.01
CA GLY A 103 12.98 3.72 -2.30
C GLY A 103 14.28 4.31 -2.83
N THR A 104 14.47 5.62 -2.62
CA THR A 104 15.72 6.30 -3.02
C THR A 104 16.94 5.92 -2.20
N GLN A 105 16.73 5.33 -1.01
CA GLN A 105 17.79 4.89 -0.11
C GLN A 105 18.09 3.39 -0.26
N GLY A 106 17.56 2.74 -1.31
CA GLY A 106 17.79 1.32 -1.58
C GLY A 106 16.94 0.37 -0.72
N TRP A 107 15.90 0.86 -0.06
CA TRP A 107 14.86 0.03 0.54
C TRP A 107 13.83 -0.35 -0.54
N PRO A 108 13.28 -1.57 -0.56
CA PRO A 108 13.39 -2.64 0.43
C PRO A 108 14.65 -3.51 0.31
#